data_AF-A0A1J4NM80-F1
#
_entry.id   AF-A0A1J4NM80-F1
#
_cell.length_a   1.000
_cell.length_b   1.000
_cell.length_c   1.000
_cell.angle_alpha   90.00
_cell.angle_beta   90.00
_cell.angle_gamma   90.00
#
_symmetry.space_group_name_H-M   'P 1'
#
loop_
_entity.id
_entity.type
_entity.pdbx_description
1 polymer ?
#
loop_
_entity_poly.entity_id
_entity_poly.type
_entity_poly.pdbx_seq_one_letter_code
_entity_poly.pdbx_strand_id
1 'polypeptide(L)'
;MRSCHAVEIVLTRPVALDELRRLGRGVPLAASSDRTRLMAVQPARSAAAALRGLRRRLEGRLPVDVLHTHYPDSQGLLLLDVDLGPDAEQVLSMAAAASGFSVAEVLRRRVLAALARVEDERARHLQENLDSLLTRHSPEEILVCMAARCLGRSAAQTP
;
A
#
# COMPACT_ATOMS: atom_id res chain seq x y z
N MET A 1 6.57 -7.10 27.73
CA MET A 1 6.95 -8.05 26.66
C MET A 1 7.34 -7.29 25.39
N ARG A 2 8.24 -7.84 24.57
CA ARG A 2 8.47 -7.36 23.20
C ARG A 2 7.66 -8.26 22.27
N SER A 3 6.90 -7.65 21.37
CA SER A 3 6.17 -8.38 20.32
C SER A 3 6.94 -8.25 19.01
N CYS A 4 6.81 -9.25 18.14
CA CYS A 4 7.35 -9.20 16.79
C CYS A 4 6.34 -8.51 15.87
N HIS A 5 6.79 -7.48 15.15
CA HIS A 5 5.96 -6.74 14.20
C HIS A 5 6.46 -7.05 12.79
N ALA A 6 5.56 -7.53 11.94
CA ALA A 6 5.82 -7.67 10.51
C ALA A 6 5.69 -6.29 9.86
N VAL A 7 6.75 -5.86 9.18
CA VAL A 7 6.85 -4.55 8.54
C VAL A 7 7.15 -4.75 7.07
N GLU A 8 6.36 -4.12 6.21
CA GLU A 8 6.63 -4.00 4.79
C GLU A 8 7.32 -2.66 4.53
N ILE A 9 8.33 -2.70 3.67
CA ILE A 9 9.19 -1.59 3.29
C ILE A 9 9.01 -1.38 1.79
N VAL A 10 8.52 -0.22 1.39
CA VAL A 10 8.40 0.20 0.00
C VAL A 10 9.59 1.10 -0.35
N LEU A 11 10.22 0.82 -1.48
CA LEU A 11 11.40 1.53 -1.97
C LEU A 11 11.06 2.40 -3.18
N THR A 12 11.73 3.53 -3.33
CA THR A 12 11.55 4.41 -4.50
C THR A 12 12.17 3.82 -5.78
N ARG A 13 13.09 2.87 -5.64
CA ARG A 13 13.68 2.10 -6.76
C ARG A 13 13.95 0.65 -6.35
N PRO A 14 14.05 -0.27 -7.32
CA PRO A 14 14.50 -1.63 -7.04
C PRO A 14 15.85 -1.65 -6.31
N VAL A 15 15.95 -2.48 -5.29
CA VAL A 15 17.20 -2.68 -4.53
C VAL A 15 18.15 -3.62 -5.27
N ALA A 16 19.44 -3.29 -5.30
CA ALA A 16 20.46 -4.18 -5.82
C ALA A 16 20.76 -5.32 -4.84
N LEU A 17 21.15 -6.49 -5.37
CA LEU A 17 21.44 -7.65 -4.51
C LEU A 17 22.59 -7.36 -3.53
N ASP A 18 23.56 -6.55 -3.91
CA ASP A 18 24.68 -6.17 -3.04
C ASP A 18 24.28 -5.14 -1.97
N GLU A 19 23.27 -4.32 -2.22
CA GLU A 19 22.65 -3.47 -1.18
C GLU A 19 21.97 -4.37 -0.13
N LEU A 20 21.22 -5.40 -0.56
CA LEU A 20 20.61 -6.38 0.34
C LEU A 20 21.63 -7.19 1.14
N ARG A 21 22.69 -7.69 0.50
CA ARG A 21 23.75 -8.46 1.18
C ARG A 21 24.44 -7.65 2.26
N ARG A 22 24.67 -6.35 2.03
CA ARG A 22 25.26 -5.44 3.03
C ARG A 22 24.36 -5.26 4.27
N LEU A 23 23.04 -5.41 4.12
CA LEU A 23 22.08 -5.34 5.22
C LEU A 23 21.93 -6.66 5.99
N GLY A 24 22.18 -7.79 5.33
CA GLY A 24 21.92 -9.15 5.81
C GLY A 24 22.62 -9.56 7.12
N ARG A 25 23.55 -8.74 7.65
CA ARG A 25 24.16 -8.96 8.97
C ARG A 25 23.38 -8.31 10.12
N GLY A 26 22.45 -7.39 9.85
CA GLY A 26 21.75 -6.63 10.87
C GLY A 26 20.23 -6.82 10.88
N VAL A 27 19.61 -6.93 9.71
CA VAL A 27 18.14 -6.99 9.58
C VAL A 27 17.78 -8.17 8.66
N PRO A 28 17.05 -9.18 9.15
CA PRO A 28 16.53 -10.23 8.28
C PRO A 28 15.47 -9.62 7.37
N LEU A 29 15.73 -9.64 6.06
CA LEU A 29 14.88 -9.06 5.03
C LEU A 29 14.54 -10.12 3.98
N ALA A 30 13.28 -10.17 3.57
CA ALA A 30 12.83 -10.89 2.39
C ALA A 30 12.43 -9.88 1.31
N ALA A 31 12.85 -10.09 0.06
CA ALA A 31 12.53 -9.18 -1.04
C ALA A 31 11.44 -9.75 -1.94
N SER A 32 10.57 -8.87 -2.47
CA SER A 32 9.66 -9.19 -3.57
C SER A 32 10.42 -9.48 -4.87
N SER A 33 9.73 -10.08 -5.83
CA SER A 33 10.29 -10.42 -7.15
C SER A 33 10.81 -9.20 -7.92
N ASP A 34 10.11 -8.07 -7.83
CA ASP A 34 10.49 -6.80 -8.45
C ASP A 34 11.52 -6.00 -7.63
N ARG A 35 11.85 -6.46 -6.42
CA ARG A 35 12.82 -5.83 -5.49
C ARG A 35 12.47 -4.39 -5.10
N THR A 36 11.21 -3.97 -5.27
CA THR A 36 10.72 -2.66 -4.80
C THR A 36 10.09 -2.76 -3.41
N ARG A 37 9.78 -3.97 -2.94
CA ARG A 37 9.19 -4.24 -1.64
C ARG A 37 10.05 -5.22 -0.86
N LEU A 38 10.27 -4.91 0.43
CA LEU A 38 10.95 -5.79 1.36
C LEU A 38 10.05 -6.07 2.57
N MET A 39 10.17 -7.25 3.15
CA MET A 39 9.54 -7.60 4.43
C MET A 39 10.61 -7.78 5.49
N ALA A 40 10.34 -7.27 6.69
CA ALA A 40 11.14 -7.45 7.89
C ALA A 40 10.25 -7.87 9.06
N VAL A 41 10.81 -8.62 10.01
CA VAL A 41 10.20 -8.83 11.32
C VAL A 41 11.04 -8.12 12.37
N GLN A 42 10.47 -7.13 13.04
CA GLN A 42 11.19 -6.29 13.99
C GLN A 42 10.58 -6.46 15.40
N PRO A 43 11.36 -6.95 16.38
CA PRO A 43 10.91 -7.01 17.77
C PRO A 43 10.90 -5.60 18.37
N ALA A 44 9.77 -5.21 18.96
CA ALA A 44 9.61 -3.91 19.60
C ALA A 44 8.52 -3.91 20.68
N ARG A 45 8.47 -2.84 21.48
CA ARG A 45 7.41 -2.63 22.48
C ARG A 45 6.08 -2.21 21.83
N SER A 46 6.11 -1.66 20.63
CA SER A 46 4.94 -1.25 19.85
C SER A 46 5.26 -1.23 18.36
N ALA A 47 4.23 -1.25 17.51
CA ALA A 47 4.38 -1.12 16.06
C ALA A 47 5.13 0.16 15.67
N ALA A 48 4.78 1.30 16.28
CA ALA A 48 5.46 2.57 16.04
C ALA A 48 6.96 2.53 16.41
N ALA A 49 7.32 1.82 17.48
CA ALA A 49 8.71 1.62 17.84
C ALA A 49 9.44 0.68 16.87
N ALA A 50 8.73 -0.30 16.29
CA ALA A 50 9.27 -1.17 15.24
C ALA A 50 9.58 -0.36 13.97
N LEU A 51 8.62 0.43 13.48
CA LEU A 51 8.82 1.26 12.27
C LEU A 51 9.98 2.25 12.44
N ARG A 52 9.97 3.06 13.51
CA ARG A 52 11.06 4.02 13.79
C ARG A 52 12.42 3.34 13.98
N GLY A 53 12.42 2.17 14.62
CA GLY A 53 13.63 1.37 14.78
C GLY A 53 14.18 0.90 13.45
N LEU A 54 13.31 0.43 12.57
CA LEU A 54 13.67 -0.04 11.25
C LEU A 54 14.11 1.12 10.33
N ARG A 55 13.36 2.23 10.30
CA ARG A 55 13.71 3.47 9.58
C ARG A 55 15.15 3.87 9.86
N ARG A 56 15.52 4.07 11.13
CA ARG A 56 16.89 4.46 11.52
C ARG A 56 17.98 3.46 11.10
N ARG A 57 17.65 2.17 10.98
CA ARG A 57 18.61 1.14 10.54
C ARG A 57 18.78 1.10 9.03
N LEU A 58 17.76 1.53 8.29
CA LEU A 58 17.73 1.57 6.84
C LEU A 58 18.12 2.95 6.28
N GLU A 59 18.05 3.98 7.11
CA GLU A 59 18.41 5.36 6.77
C GLU A 59 19.82 5.44 6.19
N GLY A 60 19.93 6.08 5.02
CA GLY A 60 21.18 6.18 4.25
C GLY A 60 21.67 4.86 3.63
N ARG A 61 20.97 3.74 3.82
CA ARG A 61 21.34 2.43 3.25
C ARG A 61 20.39 1.94 2.18
N LEU A 62 19.11 2.29 2.29
CA LEU A 62 18.09 2.00 1.30
C LEU A 62 17.29 3.25 0.96
N PRO A 63 16.82 3.36 -0.30
CA PRO A 63 15.93 4.44 -0.71
C PRO A 63 14.50 4.13 -0.27
N VAL A 64 14.25 4.18 1.04
CA VAL A 64 12.96 3.85 1.65
C VAL A 64 11.97 4.99 1.45
N ASP A 65 10.85 4.68 0.80
CA ASP A 65 9.73 5.60 0.62
C ASP A 65 8.75 5.50 1.80
N VAL A 66 8.22 4.30 2.02
CA VAL A 66 7.21 4.02 3.05
C VAL A 66 7.59 2.77 3.83
N LEU A 67 7.33 2.82 5.14
CA LEU A 67 7.32 1.67 6.03
C LEU A 67 5.91 1.52 6.56
N HIS A 68 5.35 0.31 6.53
CA HIS A 68 4.06 0.08 7.17
C HIS A 68 3.97 -1.27 7.88
N THR A 69 3.11 -1.34 8.90
CA THR A 69 2.77 -2.64 9.47
C THR A 69 2.10 -3.50 8.42
N HIS A 70 2.47 -4.77 8.34
CA HIS A 70 1.85 -5.69 7.39
C HIS A 70 0.44 -6.10 7.83
N TYR A 71 0.23 -6.20 9.15
CA TYR A 71 -1.08 -6.49 9.73
C TYR A 71 -1.71 -5.25 10.34
N PRO A 72 -3.05 -5.12 10.25
CA PRO A 72 -3.76 -4.07 10.95
C PRO A 72 -3.73 -4.30 12.46
N ASP A 73 -3.89 -3.20 13.20
CA ASP A 73 -4.08 -3.24 14.64
C ASP A 73 -5.50 -3.72 15.01
N SER A 74 -5.82 -3.70 16.31
CA SER A 74 -7.14 -4.11 16.82
C SER A 74 -8.30 -3.22 16.33
N GLN A 75 -8.01 -2.07 15.73
CA GLN A 75 -9.00 -1.16 15.13
C GLN A 75 -9.07 -1.32 13.60
N GLY A 76 -8.35 -2.28 13.02
CA GLY A 76 -8.31 -2.48 11.58
C GLY A 76 -7.37 -1.52 10.85
N LEU A 77 -6.53 -0.76 11.56
CA LEU A 77 -5.69 0.28 10.97
C LEU A 77 -4.26 -0.20 10.76
N LEU A 78 -3.69 0.15 9.59
CA LEU A 78 -2.26 0.01 9.33
C LEU A 78 -1.53 1.26 9.81
N LEU A 79 -0.38 1.08 10.44
CA LEU A 79 0.49 2.19 10.79
C LEU A 79 1.48 2.43 9.66
N LEU A 80 1.56 3.66 9.18
CA LEU A 80 2.48 4.10 8.13
C LEU A 80 3.52 5.08 8.71
N ASP A 81 4.75 4.92 8.27
CA ASP A 81 5.87 5.86 8.43
C ASP A 81 6.34 6.21 7.01
N VAL A 82 6.06 7.45 6.61
CA VAL A 82 6.14 7.94 5.23
C VAL A 82 7.22 9.01 5.17
N ASP A 83 8.10 8.91 4.18
CA ASP A 83 9.01 10.00 3.84
C ASP A 83 8.27 11.06 3.04
N LEU A 84 8.24 12.29 3.56
CA LEU A 84 7.60 13.40 2.88
C LEU A 84 8.69 14.36 2.42
N GLY A 85 8.66 14.72 1.13
CA GLY A 85 9.52 15.78 0.63
C GLY A 85 9.21 17.13 1.33
N PRO A 86 10.17 18.07 1.35
CA PRO A 86 10.04 19.33 2.08
C PRO A 86 8.80 20.14 1.68
N ASP A 87 8.45 20.13 0.39
CA ASP A 87 7.26 20.82 -0.12
C ASP A 87 5.96 20.21 0.46
N ALA A 88 5.89 18.88 0.53
CA ALA A 88 4.73 18.17 1.09
C ALA A 88 4.61 18.42 2.60
N GLU A 89 5.73 18.40 3.33
CA GLU A 89 5.75 18.72 4.75
C GLU A 89 5.28 20.16 5.02
N GLN A 90 5.73 21.13 4.22
CA GLN A 90 5.31 22.52 4.35
C GLN A 90 3.80 22.67 4.11
N VAL A 91 3.28 22.07 3.04
CA VAL A 91 1.84 22.10 2.72
C VAL A 91 1.01 21.47 3.84
N LEU A 92 1.46 20.34 4.39
CA LEU A 92 0.75 19.68 5.49
C LEU A 92 0.83 20.48 6.79
N SER A 93 1.97 21.11 7.08
CA SER A 93 2.17 21.95 8.26
C SER A 93 1.28 23.19 8.23
N MET A 94 1.18 23.86 7.08
CA MET A 94 0.25 24.98 6.88
C MET A 94 -1.21 24.56 7.07
N ALA A 95 -1.60 23.41 6.51
CA ALA A 95 -2.95 22.89 6.66
C ALA A 95 -3.28 22.48 8.11
N ALA A 96 -2.30 21.91 8.81
CA ALA A 96 -2.40 21.58 10.24
C ALA A 96 -2.62 22.85 11.08
N ALA A 97 -1.80 23.88 10.85
CA ALA A 97 -1.94 25.17 11.53
C ALA A 97 -3.31 25.83 11.27
N ALA A 98 -3.79 25.80 10.02
CA ALA A 98 -5.09 26.37 9.66
C ALA A 98 -6.29 25.62 10.26
N SER A 99 -6.16 24.31 10.48
CA SER A 99 -7.27 23.45 10.91
C SER A 99 -7.26 23.12 12.41
N GLY A 100 -6.18 23.46 13.13
CA GLY A 100 -5.96 23.06 14.53
C GLY A 100 -5.68 21.57 14.72
N PHE A 101 -5.44 20.82 13.64
CA PHE A 101 -5.12 19.40 13.68
C PHE A 101 -3.61 19.16 13.68
N SER A 102 -3.18 17.97 14.05
CA SER A 102 -1.80 17.55 13.83
C SER A 102 -1.54 17.27 12.35
N VAL A 103 -0.27 17.38 11.92
CA VAL A 103 0.17 17.02 10.55
C VAL A 103 -0.25 15.59 10.19
N ALA A 104 -0.10 14.64 11.11
CA ALA A 104 -0.48 13.25 10.92
C ALA A 104 -2.00 13.09 10.67
N GLU A 105 -2.83 13.85 11.40
CA GLU A 105 -4.28 13.79 11.23
C GLU A 105 -4.73 14.42 9.91
N VAL A 106 -4.10 15.52 9.51
CA VAL A 106 -4.33 16.12 8.19
C VAL A 106 -3.96 15.14 7.08
N LEU A 107 -2.79 14.50 7.17
CA LEU A 107 -2.34 13.50 6.20
C LEU A 107 -3.32 12.33 6.14
N ARG A 108 -3.70 11.76 7.28
CA ARG A 108 -4.69 10.68 7.37
C ARG A 108 -5.98 11.04 6.66
N ARG A 109 -6.55 12.22 6.95
CA ARG A 109 -7.80 12.66 6.33
C ARG A 109 -7.66 12.85 4.82
N ARG A 110 -6.55 13.41 4.35
CA ARG A 110 -6.29 13.58 2.91
C ARG A 110 -6.15 12.25 2.20
N VAL A 111 -5.44 11.29 2.79
CA VAL A 111 -5.30 9.93 2.23
C VAL A 111 -6.66 9.23 2.16
N LEU A 112 -7.43 9.25 3.25
CA LEU A 112 -8.78 8.65 3.25
C LEU A 112 -9.71 9.31 2.22
N ALA A 113 -9.70 10.63 2.10
CA ALA A 113 -10.48 11.34 1.09
C ALA A 113 -10.01 11.04 -0.33
N ALA A 114 -8.71 10.85 -0.56
CA ALA A 114 -8.18 10.43 -1.85
C ALA A 114 -8.62 9.00 -2.20
N LEU A 115 -8.56 8.07 -1.25
CA LEU A 115 -9.01 6.69 -1.42
C LEU A 115 -10.50 6.62 -1.76
N ALA A 116 -11.35 7.33 -1.00
CA ALA A 116 -12.79 7.38 -1.27
C ALA A 116 -13.09 7.90 -2.69
N ARG A 117 -12.39 8.95 -3.13
CA ARG A 117 -12.55 9.48 -4.50
C ARG A 117 -12.15 8.46 -5.57
N VAL A 118 -11.08 7.70 -5.35
CA VAL A 118 -10.65 6.66 -6.30
C VAL A 118 -11.68 5.53 -6.37
N GLU A 119 -12.26 5.14 -5.24
CA GLU A 119 -13.33 4.14 -5.19
C GLU A 119 -14.59 4.63 -5.90
N ASP A 120 -15.00 5.88 -5.65
CA ASP A 120 -16.15 6.50 -6.32
C ASP A 120 -15.93 6.62 -7.84
N GLU A 121 -14.73 7.03 -8.26
CA GLU A 121 -14.37 7.13 -9.68
C GLU A 121 -14.43 5.76 -10.35
N ARG A 122 -13.88 4.73 -9.69
CA ARG A 122 -13.90 3.37 -10.20
C ARG A 122 -15.32 2.84 -10.32
N ALA A 123 -16.18 3.09 -9.33
CA ALA A 123 -17.59 2.70 -9.37
C ALA A 123 -18.32 3.39 -10.52
N ARG A 124 -18.09 4.69 -10.72
CA ARG A 124 -18.67 5.46 -11.83
C ARG A 124 -18.21 4.92 -13.19
N HIS A 125 -16.91 4.68 -13.35
CA HIS A 125 -16.36 4.15 -14.58
C HIS A 125 -16.90 2.75 -14.90
N LEU A 126 -17.09 1.90 -13.89
CA LEU A 126 -17.74 0.59 -14.06
C LEU A 126 -19.20 0.73 -14.49
N GLN A 127 -19.94 1.67 -13.90
CA GLN A 127 -21.32 1.94 -14.25
C GLN A 127 -21.45 2.46 -15.70
N GLU A 128 -20.62 3.43 -16.09
CA GLU A 128 -20.59 3.97 -17.45
C GLU A 128 -20.28 2.88 -18.49
N ASN A 129 -19.34 1.99 -18.18
CA ASN A 129 -19.03 0.84 -19.04
C ASN A 129 -20.22 -0.12 -19.15
N LEU A 130 -20.92 -0.40 -18.05
CA LEU A 130 -22.10 -1.25 -18.05
C LEU A 130 -23.24 -0.63 -18.87
N ASP A 131 -23.54 0.65 -18.65
CA ASP A 131 -24.57 1.39 -19.39
C ASP A 131 -24.26 1.40 -20.89
N SER A 132 -22.98 1.60 -21.25
CA SER A 132 -22.53 1.56 -22.63
C SER A 132 -22.65 0.19 -23.28
N LEU A 133 -22.48 -0.90 -22.51
CA LEU A 133 -22.72 -2.27 -22.97
C LEU A 133 -24.22 -2.52 -23.18
N LEU A 134 -25.06 -2.14 -22.21
CA LEU A 134 -26.52 -2.32 -22.27
C LEU A 134 -27.19 -1.46 -23.35
N THR A 135 -26.57 -0.37 -23.76
CA THR A 135 -27.04 0.45 -24.89
C THR A 135 -26.78 -0.24 -26.22
N ARG A 136 -25.72 -1.06 -26.32
CA ARG A 136 -25.25 -1.70 -27.55
C ARG A 136 -25.71 -3.15 -27.70
N HIS A 137 -26.03 -3.79 -26.60
CA HIS A 137 -26.35 -5.21 -26.52
C HIS A 137 -27.53 -5.45 -25.60
N SER A 138 -28.35 -6.44 -25.93
CA SER A 138 -29.40 -6.85 -25.02
C SER A 138 -28.80 -7.53 -23.78
N PRO A 139 -29.48 -7.48 -22.62
CA PRO A 139 -29.03 -8.20 -21.43
C PRO A 139 -28.80 -9.70 -21.69
N GLU A 140 -29.62 -10.32 -22.55
CA GLU A 140 -29.49 -11.73 -22.93
C GLU A 140 -28.18 -11.99 -23.69
N GLU A 141 -27.81 -11.13 -24.65
CA GLU A 141 -26.54 -11.25 -25.39
C GLU A 141 -25.33 -11.14 -24.46
N ILE A 142 -25.38 -10.22 -23.50
CA ILE A 142 -24.33 -10.05 -22.48
C ILE A 142 -24.24 -11.29 -21.59
N LEU A 143 -25.37 -11.82 -21.13
CA LEU A 143 -25.41 -13.04 -20.29
C LEU A 143 -24.88 -14.26 -21.03
N VAL A 144 -25.23 -14.45 -22.30
CA VAL A 144 -24.71 -15.54 -23.14
C VAL A 144 -23.19 -15.41 -23.30
N CYS A 145 -22.68 -14.20 -23.56
CA CYS A 145 -21.23 -13.94 -23.66
C CYS A 145 -20.50 -14.21 -22.34
N MET A 146 -21.06 -13.79 -21.20
CA MET A 146 -20.51 -14.07 -19.87
C MET A 146 -20.49 -15.57 -19.58
N ALA A 147 -21.59 -16.28 -19.85
CA ALA A 147 -21.68 -17.73 -19.67
C ALA A 147 -20.62 -18.46 -20.51
N ALA A 148 -20.44 -18.08 -21.78
CA ALA A 148 -19.40 -18.65 -22.64
C ALA A 148 -17.98 -18.42 -22.10
N ARG A 149 -17.67 -17.22 -21.55
CA ARG A 149 -16.35 -16.93 -20.95
C ARG A 149 -16.12 -17.69 -19.64
N CYS A 150 -17.14 -17.81 -18.80
CA CYS A 150 -17.04 -18.56 -17.53
C CYS A 150 -16.86 -20.06 -17.80
N LEU A 151 -17.63 -20.63 -18.72
CA LEU A 151 -17.55 -22.04 -19.09
C LEU A 151 -16.26 -22.37 -19.86
N GLY A 152 -15.80 -21.47 -20.74
CA GLY A 152 -14.52 -21.62 -21.46
C GLY A 152 -13.29 -21.57 -20.55
N ARG A 153 -13.36 -20.86 -19.41
CA ARG A 153 -12.29 -20.88 -18.39
C ARG A 153 -12.28 -22.15 -17.56
N SER A 154 -13.42 -22.78 -17.31
CA SER A 154 -13.49 -24.08 -16.60
C SER A 154 -12.89 -25.22 -17.42
N ALA A 155 -13.02 -25.19 -18.75
CA ALA A 155 -12.44 -26.22 -19.63
C ALA A 155 -10.89 -26.14 -19.74
N ALA A 156 -10.29 -25.00 -19.36
CA ALA A 156 -8.83 -24.81 -19.35
C ALA A 156 -8.18 -25.11 -17.97
N GLN A 157 -8.96 -25.53 -16.97
CA GLN A 157 -8.49 -25.85 -15.60
C GLN A 157 -8.70 -27.34 -15.23
N THR A 158 -8.89 -28.22 -16.21
CA THR A 158 -8.89 -29.67 -15.97
C THR A 158 -7.48 -30.23 -16.24
N PRO A 159 -6.83 -30.92 -15.29
CA PRO A 159 -5.45 -31.42 -15.43
C PRO A 159 -5.29 -32.52 -16.48
#